data_AF-A0A7Y2X7E9-F1
#
_entry.id   AF-A0A7Y2X7E9-F1
#
_cell.length_a   1.000
_cell.length_b   1.000
_cell.length_c   1.000
_cell.angle_alpha   90.00
_cell.angle_beta   90.00
_cell.angle_gamma   90.00
#
_symmetry.space_group_name_H-M   'P 1'
#
loop_
_entity.id
_entity.type
_entity.pdbx_description
1 polymer ?
#
loop_
_entity_poly.entity_id
_entity_poly.type
_entity_poly.pdbx_seq_one_letter_code
_entity_poly.pdbx_strand_id
1 'polypeptide(L)' 'MDARHKLIDIAAFLDRVDRHEGNPDFRYDGFHHALEAMLKPGDVPRAQAVLESLSDHTTEPIPKATIQGAFGAVNPSP' A
#
# COMPACT_ATOMS: atom_id res chain seq x y z
N MET A 1 2.57 -9.46 22.14
CA MET A 1 1.56 -9.56 21.06
C MET A 1 2.14 -8.97 19.79
N ASP A 2 2.32 -9.78 18.74
CA ASP A 2 2.93 -9.38 17.45
C ASP A 2 2.19 -8.20 16.78
N ALA A 3 0.85 -8.23 16.77
CA ALA A 3 0.03 -7.15 16.21
C ALA A 3 0.30 -5.77 16.86
N ARG A 4 0.56 -5.73 18.17
CA ARG A 4 0.92 -4.48 18.86
C ARG A 4 2.24 -3.92 18.37
N HIS A 5 3.23 -4.78 18.13
CA HIS A 5 4.53 -4.37 17.61
C HIS A 5 4.40 -3.83 16.18
N LYS A 6 3.67 -4.52 15.30
CA LYS A 6 3.42 -4.07 13.92
C LYS A 6 2.73 -2.72 13.85
N LEU A 7 1.78 -2.45 14.75
CA LEU A 7 1.13 -1.15 14.80
C LEU A 7 2.09 -0.01 15.19
N ILE A 8 3.02 -0.27 16.11
CA ILE A 8 4.08 0.69 16.48
C ILE A 8 5.04 0.91 15.31
N ASP A 9 5.38 -0.15 14.57
CA ASP A 9 6.28 -0.04 13.42
C ASP A 9 5.67 0.79 12.28
N ILE A 10 4.36 0.63 12.02
CA ILE A 10 3.61 1.49 11.09
C ILE A 10 3.65 2.96 11.51
N ALA A 11 3.42 3.26 12.80
CA ALA A 11 3.48 4.63 13.30
C ALA A 11 4.89 5.23 13.14
N ALA A 12 5.93 4.45 13.51
CA ALA A 12 7.31 4.88 13.36
C ALA A 12 7.74 5.08 11.89
N PHE A 13 7.13 4.35 10.95
CA PHE A 13 7.31 4.57 9.52
C PHE A 13 6.71 5.92 9.09
N LEU A 14 5.46 6.21 9.47
CA LEU A 14 4.81 7.48 9.16
C LEU A 14 5.59 8.66 9.74
N ASP A 15 6.05 8.56 11.00
CA ASP A 15 6.91 9.58 11.63
C ASP A 15 8.23 9.83 10.85
N ARG A 16 8.75 8.82 10.14
CA ARG A 16 9.95 8.98 9.29
C ARG A 16 9.62 9.71 7.99
N VAL A 17 8.47 9.40 7.39
CA VAL A 17 8.02 10.07 6.15
C VAL A 17 7.74 11.54 6.43
N ASP A 18 7.04 11.86 7.52
CA ASP A 18 6.68 13.24 7.87
C ASP A 18 7.90 14.12 8.18
N ARG A 19 9.03 13.53 8.58
CA ARG A 19 10.31 14.23 8.81
C ARG A 19 11.19 14.34 7.57
N HIS A 20 10.86 13.66 6.48
CA HIS A 20 11.68 13.64 5.28
C HIS A 20 11.37 14.86 4.38
N GLU A 21 12.42 15.53 3.92
CA GLU A 21 12.29 16.61 2.94
C GLU A 21 12.23 16.00 1.54
N GLY A 22 11.02 15.81 1.01
CA GLY A 22 10.82 15.26 -0.33
C GLY A 22 9.34 15.03 -0.63
N ASN A 23 8.99 15.00 -1.92
CA ASN A 23 7.65 14.63 -2.32
C ASN A 23 7.51 13.10 -2.28
N PRO A 24 6.45 12.57 -1.63
CA PRO A 24 6.18 11.15 -1.68
C PRO A 24 5.87 10.70 -3.12
N ASP A 25 6.13 9.43 -3.42
CA ASP A 25 5.66 8.79 -4.65
C ASP A 25 4.34 8.04 -4.41
N PHE A 26 3.80 7.43 -5.48
CA PHE A 26 2.52 6.72 -5.48
C PHE A 26 2.39 5.63 -4.41
N ARG A 27 3.51 5.11 -3.87
CA ARG A 27 3.49 4.08 -2.82
C ARG A 27 3.00 4.65 -1.48
N TYR A 28 3.25 5.92 -1.21
CA TYR A 28 2.73 6.58 0.00
C TYR A 28 1.22 6.72 -0.05
N ASP A 29 0.69 7.18 -1.19
CA ASP A 29 -0.76 7.28 -1.40
C ASP A 29 -1.42 5.89 -1.34
N GLY A 30 -0.80 4.89 -1.98
CA GLY A 30 -1.25 3.50 -1.90
C GLY A 30 -1.27 2.96 -0.46
N PHE A 31 -0.28 3.32 0.36
CA PHE A 31 -0.26 2.94 1.78
C PHE A 31 -1.40 3.59 2.57
N HIS A 32 -1.68 4.87 2.35
CA HIS A 32 -2.82 5.56 2.98
C HIS A 32 -4.16 4.95 2.58
N HIS A 33 -4.35 4.63 1.29
CA HIS A 33 -5.55 3.93 0.83
C HIS A 33 -5.71 2.57 1.49
N ALA A 34 -4.62 1.81 1.67
CA ALA A 34 -4.65 0.54 2.38
C ALA A 34 -5.03 0.68 3.87
N LEU A 35 -4.55 1.73 4.55
CA LEU A 35 -4.96 2.04 5.93
C LEU A 35 -6.45 2.38 5.99
N GLU A 36 -6.95 3.16 5.03
CA GLU A 36 -8.38 3.47 4.95
C GLU A 36 -9.22 2.21 4.69
N ALA A 37 -8.80 1.36 3.75
CA ALA A 37 -9.45 0.09 3.45
C ALA A 37 -9.47 -0.85 4.66
N MET A 38 -8.41 -0.87 5.48
CA MET A 38 -8.38 -1.62 6.73
C MET A 38 -9.42 -1.12 7.74
N LEU A 39 -9.60 0.20 7.85
CA LEU A 39 -10.54 0.83 8.78
C LEU A 39 -11.99 0.75 8.28
N LYS A 40 -12.20 0.77 6.97
CA LYS A 40 -13.51 0.79 6.29
C LYS A 40 -13.59 -0.32 5.24
N PRO A 41 -13.56 -1.61 5.62
CA PRO A 41 -13.47 -2.72 4.66
C PRO A 41 -14.79 -3.03 3.93
N GLY A 42 -15.89 -2.31 4.25
CA GLY A 42 -17.22 -2.65 3.74
C GLY A 42 -17.64 -4.06 4.15
N ASP A 43 -18.10 -4.84 3.16
CA ASP A 43 -18.64 -6.19 3.37
C ASP A 43 -17.58 -7.31 3.30
N VAL A 44 -16.30 -6.97 3.11
CA VAL A 44 -15.20 -7.96 3.04
C VAL A 44 -14.34 -7.97 4.31
N PRO A 45 -13.57 -9.04 4.57
CA PRO A 45 -12.59 -9.03 5.65
C PRO A 45 -11.50 -7.98 5.44
N ARG A 46 -11.01 -7.37 6.54
CA ARG A 46 -9.96 -6.32 6.49
C ARG A 46 -8.72 -6.72 5.70
N ALA A 47 -8.28 -7.97 5.84
CA ALA A 47 -7.11 -8.47 5.13
C ALA A 47 -7.32 -8.48 3.61
N GLN A 48 -8.53 -8.82 3.16
CA GLN A 48 -8.89 -8.78 1.74
C GLN A 48 -8.95 -7.34 1.23
N ALA A 49 -9.62 -6.44 1.97
CA ALA A 49 -9.70 -5.02 1.59
C ALA A 49 -8.30 -4.39 1.43
N VAL A 50 -7.39 -4.68 2.36
CA VAL A 50 -5.99 -4.20 2.29
C VAL A 50 -5.27 -4.79 1.07
N LEU A 51 -5.39 -6.10 0.83
CA LEU A 51 -4.74 -6.76 -0.31
C LEU A 51 -5.24 -6.20 -1.65
N GLU A 52 -6.55 -6.08 -1.80
CA GLU A 52 -7.17 -5.58 -3.03
C GLU A 52 -6.83 -4.11 -3.28
N SER A 53 -6.73 -3.28 -2.24
CA SER A 53 -6.30 -1.88 -2.35
C SER A 53 -4.86 -1.72 -2.85
N LEU A 54 -4.00 -2.74 -2.69
CA LEU A 54 -2.60 -2.70 -3.11
C LEU A 54 -2.34 -3.49 -4.41
N SER A 55 -3.37 -4.14 -4.95
CA SER A 55 -3.28 -5.00 -6.12
C SER A 55 -3.57 -4.23 -7.40
N ASP A 56 -2.83 -4.56 -8.47
CA ASP A 56 -3.19 -4.16 -9.82
C ASP A 56 -4.36 -5.02 -10.31
N HIS A 57 -5.43 -4.38 -10.75
CA HIS A 57 -6.65 -5.01 -11.26
C HIS A 57 -6.71 -5.06 -12.79
N THR A 58 -5.63 -4.66 -13.48
CA THR A 58 -5.55 -4.79 -14.93
C THR A 58 -5.60 -6.27 -15.34
N THR A 59 -6.43 -6.56 -16.33
CA THR A 59 -6.58 -7.91 -16.89
C THR A 59 -5.77 -8.11 -18.16
N GLU A 60 -5.33 -7.01 -18.78
CA GLU A 60 -4.49 -7.03 -19.97
C GLU A 60 -3.02 -7.03 -19.54
N PRO A 61 -2.24 -8.07 -19.89
CA PRO A 61 -0.85 -8.14 -19.50
C PRO A 61 -0.01 -7.10 -20.27
N ILE A 62 0.95 -6.49 -19.57
CA ILE A 62 1.94 -5.64 -20.23
C ILE A 62 2.81 -6.45 -21.21
N PRO A 63 3.26 -5.87 -22.34
CA PRO A 63 4.00 -6.61 -23.37
C PRO A 63 5.33 -7.23 -22.88
N LYS A 64 5.95 -6.61 -21.87
CA LYS A 64 7.19 -7.07 -21.26
C LYS A 64 7.32 -6.53 -19.85
N ALA A 65 7.75 -7.37 -18.92
CA ALA A 65 8.10 -6.93 -17.56
C ALA A 65 9.26 -5.92 -17.61
N THR A 66 9.03 -4.73 -17.06
CA THR A 66 10.03 -3.66 -16.92
C THR A 66 10.91 -3.85 -15.68
N ILE A 67 10.38 -4.53 -14.66
CA ILE A 67 11.05 -4.84 -13.40
C ILE A 67 10.71 -6.27 -12.93
N GLN A 68 11.45 -6.78 -11.95
CA GLN A 68 11.20 -8.09 -11.31
C GLN A 68 10.51 -7.98 -9.94
N GLY A 69 10.39 -6.78 -9.37
CA GLY A 69 9.84 -6.54 -8.03
C GLY A 69 8.38 -6.09 -8.05
N ALA A 70 7.70 -6.25 -6.92
CA ALA A 70 6.40 -5.62 -6.66
C ALA A 70 6.61 -4.27 -5.96
N PHE A 71 5.85 -3.25 -6.35
CA PHE A 71 5.91 -1.94 -5.71
C PHE A 71 5.20 -1.88 -4.36
N GLY A 72 4.27 -2.81 -4.11
CA GLY A 72 3.42 -2.80 -2.92
C GLY A 72 2.33 -1.73 -2.95
N ALA A 73 2.03 -1.17 -4.13
CA ALA A 73 0.94 -0.25 -4.44
C ALA A 73 0.70 -0.23 -5.95
N VAL A 74 -0.46 0.23 -6.39
CA VAL A 74 -0.78 0.40 -7.83
C VAL A 74 -0.01 1.59 -8.39
N ASN A 75 0.83 1.36 -9.39
CA ASN A 75 1.49 2.44 -10.12
C ASN A 75 0.50 3.03 -11.15
N PRO A 76 0.15 4.33 -11.07
CA PRO A 76 -0.78 4.97 -12.02
C PRO A 76 -0.19 5.13 -13.43
N SER A 77 1.10 4.89 -13.62
CA SER A 77 1.78 4.89 -14.92
C SER A 77 2.63 3.60 -15.08
N PRO A 78 1.98 2.45 -15.33
CA PRO A 78 2.64 1.15 -15.46
C PRO A 78 3.45 1.00 -16.75
#